data_AF-A0A4Q2WR18-F1
#
_entry.id   AF-A0A4Q2WR18-F1
#
_cell.length_a   1.000
_cell.length_b   1.000
_cell.length_c   1.000
_cell.angle_alpha   90.00
_cell.angle_beta   90.00
_cell.angle_gamma   90.00
#
_symmetry.space_group_name_H-M   'P 1'
#
loop_
_entity.id
_entity.type
_entity.pdbx_description
1 polymer ?
#
loop_
_entity_poly.entity_id
_entity_poly.type
_entity_poly.pdbx_seq_one_letter_code
_entity_poly.pdbx_strand_id
1 'polypeptide(L)'
;MLEPEQQFSGRARLEIYEAKEKPMTRELSDTRAVAAERKAVFAAVDALRDDMISVLSDVISIPSVNPKYPGQSYDDVVGSEGRVSDLLGEIYQDAGAEVEKWAVEPGRTNAVGTISGTGGGKSLIFNGHVDVVPPGNADRWTSGDP
;
A
#
# COMPACT_ATOMS: atom_id res chain seq x y z
N MET A 1 29.85 -2.95 59.60
CA MET A 1 29.57 -4.38 59.86
C MET A 1 28.22 -4.67 59.22
N LEU A 2 28.13 -5.78 58.50
CA LEU A 2 27.11 -6.15 57.50
C LEU A 2 25.65 -6.18 58.01
N GLU A 3 24.72 -5.86 57.10
CA GLU A 3 23.24 -6.11 57.02
C GLU A 3 22.86 -7.60 57.35
N PRO A 4 21.57 -8.07 57.45
CA PRO A 4 20.37 -7.63 56.67
C PRO A 4 18.94 -7.89 57.25
N GLU A 5 17.94 -7.46 56.47
CA GLU A 5 16.76 -8.23 55.98
C GLU A 5 15.41 -7.49 56.10
N GLN A 6 14.62 -7.63 55.03
CA GLN A 6 13.50 -6.79 54.63
C GLN A 6 12.15 -7.15 55.26
N GLN A 7 11.23 -6.18 55.30
CA GLN A 7 9.80 -6.49 55.14
C GLN A 7 9.04 -5.36 54.43
N PHE A 8 8.69 -5.63 53.17
CA PHE A 8 7.76 -4.85 52.35
C PHE A 8 6.34 -4.95 52.93
N SER A 9 5.73 -3.80 53.22
CA SER A 9 4.30 -3.71 53.51
C SER A 9 3.81 -2.27 53.28
N GLY A 10 2.98 -2.05 52.27
CA GLY A 10 2.19 -0.82 52.17
C GLY A 10 1.88 -0.38 50.75
N ARG A 11 0.68 -0.73 50.28
CA ARG A 11 0.07 -0.40 48.99
C ARG A 11 0.36 1.03 48.49
N ALA A 12 0.93 1.14 47.29
CA ALA A 12 0.96 2.41 46.55
C ALA A 12 -0.46 2.76 46.07
N ARG A 13 -0.92 3.94 46.43
CA ARG A 13 -2.20 4.51 45.98
C ARG A 13 -1.96 5.12 44.58
N LEU A 14 -2.58 4.52 43.56
CA LEU A 14 -2.63 5.11 42.21
C LEU A 14 -3.54 6.36 42.26
N GLU A 15 -2.95 7.55 42.15
CA GLU A 15 -3.69 8.76 41.80
C GLU A 15 -3.95 8.73 40.30
N ILE A 16 -5.21 8.49 39.94
CA ILE A 16 -5.70 8.54 38.57
C ILE A 16 -5.81 10.03 38.22
N TYR A 17 -4.91 10.52 37.36
CA TYR A 17 -5.10 11.82 36.71
C TYR A 17 -6.26 11.70 35.71
N GLU A 18 -7.41 12.28 36.03
CA GLU A 18 -8.43 12.58 35.02
C GLU A 18 -7.86 13.63 34.06
N ALA A 19 -7.38 13.17 32.91
CA ALA A 19 -7.19 14.05 31.77
C ALA A 19 -8.58 14.61 31.41
N LYS A 20 -8.80 15.90 31.68
CA LYS A 20 -9.96 16.62 31.16
C LYS A 20 -9.92 16.52 29.64
N GLU A 21 -10.76 15.66 29.06
CA GLU A 21 -10.98 15.67 27.62
C GLU A 21 -11.52 17.04 27.24
N LYS A 22 -10.70 17.81 26.54
CA LYS A 22 -11.11 19.06 25.91
C LYS A 22 -12.13 18.66 24.83
N PRO A 23 -13.36 19.19 24.82
CA PRO A 23 -14.37 18.77 23.85
C PRO A 23 -13.84 19.12 22.46
N MET A 24 -13.61 18.08 21.65
CA MET A 24 -13.23 18.23 20.25
C MET A 24 -14.50 18.58 19.47
N THR A 25 -14.92 19.84 19.57
CA THR A 25 -15.98 20.38 18.72
C THR A 25 -15.41 20.51 17.31
N ARG A 26 -15.54 19.44 16.52
CA ARG A 26 -15.36 19.54 15.08
C ARG A 26 -16.48 20.42 14.56
N GLU A 27 -16.14 21.63 14.12
CA GLU A 27 -17.09 22.64 13.71
C GLU A 27 -17.95 22.13 12.54
N LEU A 28 -19.24 22.49 12.48
CA LEU A 28 -20.16 22.00 11.42
C LEU A 28 -19.70 22.40 10.00
N SER A 29 -18.93 23.47 9.87
CA SER A 29 -18.22 23.90 8.66
C SER A 29 -17.23 22.84 8.20
N ASP A 30 -16.45 22.30 9.12
CA ASP A 30 -15.43 21.26 8.90
C ASP A 30 -16.08 19.95 8.43
N THR A 31 -17.27 19.62 8.94
CA THR A 31 -18.02 18.43 8.49
C THR A 31 -18.58 18.58 7.07
N ARG A 32 -19.09 19.78 6.72
CA ARG A 32 -19.59 20.05 5.36
C ARG A 32 -18.46 20.13 4.34
N ALA A 33 -17.32 20.73 4.70
CA ALA A 33 -16.13 20.78 3.87
C ALA A 33 -15.61 19.37 3.56
N VAL A 34 -15.47 18.52 4.59
CA VAL A 34 -15.04 17.12 4.42
C VAL A 34 -16.04 16.31 3.59
N ALA A 35 -17.35 16.56 3.74
CA ALA A 35 -18.36 15.92 2.90
C ALA A 35 -18.24 16.34 1.43
N ALA A 36 -17.93 17.61 1.16
CA ALA A 36 -17.70 18.13 -0.19
C ALA A 36 -16.40 17.58 -0.81
N GLU A 37 -15.31 17.56 -0.06
CA GLU A 37 -14.02 16.96 -0.46
C GLU A 37 -14.19 15.48 -0.78
N ARG A 38 -14.87 14.73 0.11
CA ARG A 38 -15.17 13.31 -0.13
C ARG A 38 -15.96 13.11 -1.42
N LYS A 39 -16.98 13.95 -1.66
CA LYS A 39 -17.77 13.89 -2.90
C LYS A 39 -16.90 14.17 -4.13
N ALA A 40 -16.00 15.14 -4.06
CA ALA A 40 -15.08 15.45 -5.15
C ALA A 40 -14.12 14.29 -5.44
N VAL A 41 -13.58 13.64 -4.40
CA VAL A 41 -12.74 12.45 -4.55
C VAL A 41 -13.49 11.31 -5.24
N PHE A 42 -14.72 10.99 -4.79
CA PHE A 42 -15.50 9.94 -5.46
C PHE A 42 -15.81 10.28 -6.91
N ALA A 43 -16.15 11.54 -7.22
CA ALA A 43 -16.37 11.95 -8.60
C ALA A 43 -15.10 11.83 -9.47
N ALA A 44 -13.92 12.10 -8.91
CA ALA A 44 -12.65 11.90 -9.60
C ALA A 44 -12.35 10.42 -9.86
N VAL A 45 -12.63 9.54 -8.87
CA VAL A 45 -12.51 8.09 -9.04
C VAL A 45 -13.48 7.59 -10.12
N ASP A 46 -14.73 8.04 -10.09
CA ASP A 46 -15.74 7.66 -11.09
C ASP A 46 -15.32 8.10 -12.51
N ALA A 47 -14.70 9.27 -12.64
CA ALA A 47 -14.19 9.77 -13.92
C ALA A 47 -13.01 8.95 -14.47
N LEU A 48 -12.23 8.32 -13.59
CA LEU A 48 -11.10 7.46 -13.96
C LEU A 48 -11.49 6.00 -14.22
N ARG A 49 -12.78 5.66 -14.20
CA ARG A 49 -13.26 4.27 -14.27
C ARG A 49 -12.67 3.51 -15.46
N ASP A 50 -12.75 4.07 -16.65
CA ASP A 50 -12.34 3.37 -17.86
C ASP A 50 -10.81 3.26 -17.96
N ASP A 51 -10.08 4.28 -17.48
CA ASP A 51 -8.62 4.24 -17.35
C ASP A 51 -8.18 3.18 -16.34
N MET A 52 -8.83 3.08 -15.18
CA MET A 52 -8.56 2.05 -14.18
C MET A 52 -8.79 0.63 -14.75
N ILE A 53 -9.84 0.44 -15.54
CA ILE A 53 -10.10 -0.84 -16.20
C ILE A 53 -9.04 -1.13 -17.26
N SER A 54 -8.64 -0.15 -18.07
CA SER A 54 -7.60 -0.30 -19.08
C SER A 54 -6.26 -0.68 -18.42
N VAL A 55 -5.81 0.11 -17.45
CA VAL A 55 -4.56 -0.14 -16.72
C VAL A 55 -4.58 -1.51 -16.05
N LEU A 56 -5.67 -1.88 -15.37
CA LEU A 56 -5.76 -3.19 -14.75
C LEU A 56 -5.69 -4.30 -15.81
N SER A 57 -6.35 -4.13 -16.94
CA SER A 57 -6.33 -5.10 -18.06
C SER A 57 -4.92 -5.26 -18.64
N ASP A 58 -4.18 -4.15 -18.80
CA ASP A 58 -2.80 -4.16 -19.27
C ASP A 58 -1.89 -4.86 -18.25
N VAL A 59 -2.04 -4.57 -16.96
CA VAL A 59 -1.27 -5.20 -15.88
C VAL A 59 -1.52 -6.71 -15.81
N ILE A 60 -2.79 -7.16 -15.82
CA ILE A 60 -3.09 -8.60 -15.72
C ILE A 60 -2.70 -9.37 -16.98
N SER A 61 -2.53 -8.70 -18.13
CA SER A 61 -2.05 -9.33 -19.36
C SER A 61 -0.55 -9.67 -19.31
N ILE A 62 0.18 -9.13 -18.32
CA ILE A 62 1.58 -9.48 -18.08
C ILE A 62 1.60 -10.67 -17.11
N PRO A 63 2.09 -11.84 -17.53
CA PRO A 63 2.13 -13.03 -16.67
C PRO A 63 3.28 -12.91 -15.68
N SER A 64 3.13 -12.06 -14.66
CA SER A 64 4.09 -11.80 -13.57
C SER A 64 4.15 -12.96 -12.57
N VAL A 65 4.21 -14.20 -13.08
CA VAL A 65 4.32 -15.39 -12.24
C VAL A 65 5.63 -15.31 -11.44
N ASN A 66 5.52 -15.47 -10.13
CA ASN A 66 6.67 -15.44 -9.25
C ASN A 66 7.68 -16.53 -9.67
N PRO A 67 8.91 -16.17 -10.07
CA PRO A 67 9.88 -17.13 -10.60
C PRO A 67 10.43 -18.08 -9.52
N LYS A 68 10.15 -17.81 -8.25
CA LYS A 68 10.51 -18.66 -7.11
C LYS A 68 9.35 -19.54 -6.65
N TYR A 69 8.19 -19.50 -7.31
CA TYR A 69 7.08 -20.37 -7.01
C TYR A 69 7.42 -21.84 -7.36
N PRO A 70 7.08 -22.83 -6.52
CA PRO A 70 7.39 -24.23 -6.79
C PRO A 70 6.86 -24.72 -8.15
N GLY A 71 7.72 -25.42 -8.90
CA GLY A 71 7.37 -25.98 -10.20
C GLY A 71 7.48 -25.00 -11.38
N GLN A 72 7.96 -23.77 -11.15
CA GLN A 72 8.34 -22.86 -12.22
C GLN A 72 9.82 -23.01 -12.58
N SER A 73 10.13 -22.78 -13.85
CA SER A 73 11.49 -22.55 -14.31
C SER A 73 11.78 -21.06 -14.17
N TYR A 74 12.78 -20.71 -13.36
CA TYR A 74 13.11 -19.31 -13.06
C TYR A 74 13.38 -18.52 -14.34
N ASP A 75 14.22 -19.05 -15.22
CA ASP A 75 14.66 -18.40 -16.46
C ASP A 75 13.52 -18.20 -17.46
N ASP A 76 12.45 -19.00 -17.37
CA ASP A 76 11.31 -18.92 -18.27
C ASP A 76 10.33 -17.79 -17.90
N VAL A 77 10.28 -17.41 -16.62
CA VAL A 77 9.24 -16.48 -16.11
C VAL A 77 9.79 -15.20 -15.47
N VAL A 78 11.09 -15.14 -15.15
CA VAL A 78 11.73 -13.93 -14.60
C VAL A 78 11.63 -12.76 -15.57
N GLY A 79 11.43 -11.56 -15.03
CA GLY A 79 11.36 -10.32 -15.82
C GLY A 79 9.95 -9.73 -15.92
N SER A 80 8.91 -10.55 -15.84
CA SER A 80 7.53 -10.09 -15.96
C SER A 80 7.12 -9.16 -14.81
N GLU A 81 7.58 -9.40 -13.58
CA GLU A 81 7.37 -8.48 -12.44
C GLU A 81 8.01 -7.10 -12.71
N GLY A 82 9.20 -7.08 -13.31
CA GLY A 82 9.87 -5.83 -13.71
C GLY A 82 9.09 -5.06 -14.76
N ARG A 83 8.50 -5.76 -15.75
CA ARG A 83 7.63 -5.16 -16.76
C ARG A 83 6.39 -4.52 -16.15
N VAL A 84 5.76 -5.16 -15.16
CA VAL A 84 4.63 -4.56 -14.43
C VAL A 84 5.10 -3.31 -13.68
N SER A 85 6.22 -3.38 -12.96
CA SER A 85 6.77 -2.23 -12.24
C SER A 85 7.16 -1.07 -13.17
N ASP A 86 7.64 -1.35 -14.37
CA ASP A 86 7.94 -0.31 -15.37
C ASP A 86 6.67 0.43 -15.80
N LEU A 87 5.61 -0.32 -16.13
CA LEU A 87 4.30 0.23 -16.48
C LEU A 87 3.71 1.06 -15.34
N LEU A 88 3.72 0.55 -14.10
CA LEU A 88 3.24 1.29 -12.93
C LEU A 88 4.08 2.54 -12.67
N GLY A 89 5.39 2.47 -12.91
CA GLY A 89 6.30 3.61 -12.77
C GLY A 89 5.94 4.76 -13.70
N GLU A 90 5.52 4.49 -14.94
CA GLU A 90 5.03 5.52 -15.87
C GLU A 90 3.75 6.18 -15.34
N ILE A 91 2.81 5.38 -14.83
CA ILE A 91 1.57 5.90 -14.22
C ILE A 91 1.87 6.77 -12.99
N TYR A 92 2.85 6.40 -12.17
CA TYR A 92 3.27 7.21 -11.03
C TYR A 92 3.84 8.56 -11.48
N GLN A 93 4.65 8.58 -12.55
CA GLN A 93 5.19 9.82 -13.12
C GLN A 93 4.07 10.72 -13.66
N ASP A 94 3.11 10.15 -14.38
CA ASP A 94 1.96 10.88 -14.91
C ASP A 94 1.06 11.45 -13.79
N ALA A 95 1.01 10.77 -12.65
CA ALA A 95 0.36 11.25 -11.42
C ALA A 95 1.17 12.33 -10.66
N GLY A 96 2.35 12.70 -11.16
CA GLY A 96 3.22 13.73 -10.59
C GLY A 96 4.17 13.24 -9.49
N ALA A 97 4.43 11.93 -9.41
CA ALA A 97 5.40 11.38 -8.48
C ALA A 97 6.83 11.46 -9.02
N GLU A 98 7.79 11.68 -8.11
CA GLU A 98 9.20 11.35 -8.35
C GLU A 98 9.36 9.84 -8.24
N VAL A 99 9.84 9.19 -9.31
CA VAL A 99 9.89 7.73 -9.40
C VAL A 99 11.31 7.21 -9.36
N GLU A 100 11.53 6.27 -8.45
CA GLU A 100 12.76 5.50 -8.34
C GLU A 100 12.49 4.02 -8.67
N LYS A 101 13.46 3.38 -9.31
CA LYS A 101 13.39 1.96 -9.68
C LYS A 101 14.51 1.19 -8.98
N TRP A 102 14.14 0.13 -8.26
CA TRP A 102 15.04 -0.62 -7.40
C TRP A 102 14.94 -2.12 -7.68
N ALA A 103 16.04 -2.75 -8.09
CA ALA A 103 16.10 -4.19 -8.35
C ALA A 103 17.08 -4.86 -7.40
N VAL A 104 16.59 -5.83 -6.60
CA VAL A 104 17.46 -6.73 -5.83
C VAL A 104 17.99 -7.85 -6.73
N GLU A 105 17.16 -8.33 -7.65
CA GLU A 105 17.49 -9.34 -8.65
C GLU A 105 17.21 -8.76 -10.05
N PRO A 106 18.07 -9.04 -11.05
CA PRO A 106 17.83 -8.59 -12.41
C PRO A 106 16.45 -9.02 -12.93
N GLY A 107 15.71 -8.09 -13.53
CA GLY A 107 14.36 -8.32 -14.04
C GLY A 107 13.24 -8.28 -12.99
N ARG A 108 13.56 -8.16 -11.70
CA ARG A 108 12.57 -8.08 -10.60
C ARG A 108 12.59 -6.70 -9.93
N THR A 109 12.46 -5.67 -10.77
CA THR A 109 12.48 -4.27 -10.36
C THR A 109 11.22 -3.91 -9.57
N ASN A 110 11.36 -3.11 -8.52
CA ASN A 110 10.30 -2.42 -7.81
C ASN A 110 10.24 -0.96 -8.29
N ALA A 111 9.04 -0.40 -8.44
CA ALA A 111 8.84 1.03 -8.66
C ALA A 111 8.35 1.69 -7.37
N VAL A 112 8.98 2.80 -7.00
CA VAL A 112 8.63 3.62 -5.83
C VAL A 112 8.33 5.03 -6.30
N GLY A 113 7.08 5.46 -6.18
CA GLY A 113 6.65 6.83 -6.46
C GLY A 113 6.50 7.64 -5.19
N THR A 114 7.15 8.81 -5.13
CA THR A 114 7.03 9.75 -4.01
C THR A 114 6.35 11.03 -4.47
N ILE A 115 5.22 11.39 -3.84
CA ILE A 115 4.59 12.71 -4.01
C ILE A 115 4.83 13.50 -2.72
N SER A 116 5.65 14.55 -2.81
CA SER A 116 5.96 15.40 -1.67
C SER A 116 4.76 16.25 -1.27
N GLY A 117 4.26 16.03 -0.05
CA GLY A 117 3.24 16.89 0.54
C GLY A 117 3.79 18.27 0.92
N THR A 118 2.93 19.28 0.88
CA THR A 118 3.29 20.67 1.27
C THR A 118 2.70 21.09 2.62
N GLY A 119 1.94 20.21 3.27
CA GLY A 119 1.27 20.47 4.55
C GLY A 119 1.96 19.83 5.76
N GLY A 120 1.40 20.03 6.96
CA GLY A 120 1.87 19.43 8.22
C GLY A 120 1.20 18.09 8.58
N GLY A 121 0.65 17.38 7.59
CA GLY A 121 -0.03 16.09 7.78
C GLY A 121 0.95 14.94 8.03
N LYS A 122 0.41 13.75 8.30
CA LYS A 122 1.22 12.52 8.41
C LYS A 122 1.57 11.98 7.03
N SER A 123 2.80 11.51 6.86
CA SER A 123 3.18 10.71 5.68
C SER A 123 2.47 9.36 5.67
N LEU A 124 2.22 8.82 4.47
CA LEU A 124 1.60 7.51 4.26
C LEU A 124 2.32 6.78 3.12
N ILE A 125 2.53 5.48 3.28
CA ILE A 125 3.02 4.60 2.22
C ILE A 125 1.92 3.62 1.86
N PHE A 126 1.62 3.52 0.56
CA PHE A 126 0.88 2.40 -0.01
C PHE A 126 1.90 1.41 -0.58
N ASN A 127 1.85 0.16 -0.13
CA ASN A 127 2.75 -0.88 -0.57
C ASN A 127 1.96 -2.11 -0.99
N GLY A 128 2.37 -2.73 -2.09
CA GLY A 128 1.77 -3.93 -2.66
C GLY A 128 2.81 -4.70 -3.47
N HIS A 129 2.47 -5.92 -3.85
CA HIS A 129 3.29 -6.77 -4.72
C HIS A 129 2.55 -7.00 -6.04
N VAL A 130 3.31 -7.27 -7.10
CA VAL A 130 2.78 -7.41 -8.48
C VAL A 130 2.94 -8.83 -9.02
N ASP A 131 3.61 -9.70 -8.27
CA ASP A 131 3.79 -11.09 -8.64
C ASP A 131 2.55 -11.93 -8.33
N VAL A 132 2.29 -12.90 -9.18
CA VAL A 132 1.17 -13.83 -9.04
C VAL A 132 1.67 -15.28 -8.92
N VAL A 133 0.80 -16.15 -8.42
CA VAL A 133 1.02 -17.59 -8.49
C VAL A 133 0.62 -18.10 -9.88
N PRO A 134 1.13 -19.27 -10.32
CA PRO A 134 0.71 -19.86 -11.60
C PRO A 134 -0.82 -20.06 -11.64
N PRO A 135 -1.46 -19.85 -12.80
CA PRO A 135 -2.92 -19.87 -12.91
C PRO A 135 -3.56 -21.27 -12.80
N GLY A 136 -2.73 -22.32 -12.74
CA GLY A 136 -3.17 -23.71 -12.59
C GLY A 136 -3.61 -24.33 -13.93
N ASN A 137 -4.64 -25.17 -13.89
CA ASN A 137 -5.12 -25.89 -15.07
C ASN A 137 -6.01 -24.98 -15.94
N ALA A 138 -5.54 -24.65 -17.15
CA ALA A 138 -6.25 -23.83 -18.15
C ALA A 138 -7.64 -24.39 -18.50
N ASP A 139 -7.85 -25.71 -18.51
CA ASP A 139 -9.16 -26.33 -18.82
C ASP A 139 -10.26 -25.96 -17.81
N ARG A 140 -9.90 -25.42 -16.64
CA ARG A 140 -10.85 -24.99 -15.61
C ARG A 140 -11.25 -23.53 -15.74
N TRP A 141 -10.61 -22.77 -16.63
CA TRP A 141 -10.95 -21.38 -16.90
C TRP A 141 -12.05 -21.28 -17.94
N THR A 142 -13.05 -20.45 -17.67
CA THR A 142 -14.20 -20.25 -18.59
C THR A 142 -13.92 -19.22 -19.67
N SER A 143 -12.85 -18.44 -19.51
CA SER A 143 -12.44 -17.35 -20.41
C SER A 143 -11.29 -17.72 -21.34
N GLY A 144 -10.83 -18.97 -21.35
CA GLY A 144 -9.65 -19.42 -22.12
C GLY A 144 -8.38 -19.53 -21.26
N ASP A 145 -7.23 -19.61 -21.92
CA ASP A 145 -5.91 -19.66 -21.25
C ASP A 145 -5.65 -18.33 -20.53
N PRO A 146 -5.55 -18.34 -19.19
CA PRO A 146 -5.39 -17.14 -18.36
C PRO A 146 -3.98 -16.53 -18.37
#